data_AF-A0A2E1EKY4-F1
#
_entry.id   AF-A0A2E1EKY4-F1
#
_cell.length_a   1.000
_cell.length_b   1.000
_cell.length_c   1.000
_cell.angle_alpha   90.00
_cell.angle_beta   90.00
_cell.angle_gamma   90.00
#
_symmetry.space_group_name_H-M   'P 1'
#
loop_
_entity.id
_entity.type
_entity.pdbx_description
1 polymer ?
#
loop_
_entity_poly.entity_id
_entity_poly.type
_entity_poly.pdbx_seq_one_letter_code
_entity_poly.pdbx_strand_id
1 'polypeptide(L)'
;MRQNNWTWAALVLLAAAALLLFLVNRFPGALDSENAQMRFVYGVLLLALVGTGVVMGWRERAGVALKQALAWIAIGLVLVIGYSYRDVFSDIGNRVRSELVPSAPVTGEPGTAFLSRDMTGHFHADALVNGTHVRFMVDTGASDVALSAADAQRIGIDLSKLRYTIPYSTANGTIYAAAVTLDEVKVGGITLRNVDASVSQGGLDRSLLGMSFLGRLASVEVRGERLVLRY
;
A
#
# COMPACT_ATOMS: atom_id res chain seq x y z
N MET A 1 -1.36 -56.24 -27.21
CA MET A 1 -2.29 -55.16 -27.59
C MET A 1 -1.54 -53.83 -27.44
N ARG A 2 -1.32 -53.07 -28.53
CA ARG A 2 -0.61 -51.78 -28.49
C ARG A 2 -1.44 -50.77 -27.70
N GLN A 3 -0.98 -50.36 -26.52
CA GLN A 3 -1.60 -49.27 -25.76
C GLN A 3 -1.49 -47.97 -26.56
N ASN A 4 -2.64 -47.38 -26.88
CA ASN A 4 -2.73 -46.19 -27.71
C ASN A 4 -2.48 -44.94 -26.84
N ASN A 5 -1.22 -44.57 -26.67
CA ASN A 5 -0.80 -43.43 -25.84
C ASN A 5 -1.38 -42.08 -26.30
N TRP A 6 -1.88 -42.02 -27.53
CA TRP A 6 -2.46 -40.83 -28.14
C TRP A 6 -3.80 -40.42 -27.53
N THR A 7 -4.61 -41.35 -27.01
CA THR A 7 -5.91 -41.00 -26.41
C THR A 7 -5.75 -40.28 -25.08
N TRP A 8 -4.75 -40.69 -24.29
CA TRP A 8 -4.45 -40.06 -23.00
C TRP A 8 -3.81 -38.69 -23.16
N ALA A 9 -2.90 -38.53 -24.12
CA ALA A 9 -2.35 -37.23 -24.48
C ALA A 9 -3.46 -36.26 -24.95
N ALA A 10 -4.41 -36.75 -25.75
CA ALA A 10 -5.56 -35.98 -26.19
C ALA A 10 -6.46 -35.55 -25.02
N LEU A 11 -6.72 -36.44 -24.05
CA LEU A 11 -7.53 -36.14 -22.86
C LEU A 11 -6.88 -35.09 -21.95
N VAL A 12 -5.56 -35.15 -21.77
CA VAL A 12 -4.82 -34.16 -20.96
C VAL A 12 -4.81 -32.80 -21.65
N LEU A 13 -4.61 -32.75 -22.97
CA LEU A 13 -4.73 -31.52 -23.75
C LEU A 13 -6.14 -30.93 -23.68
N LEU A 14 -7.17 -31.77 -23.74
CA LEU A 14 -8.57 -31.36 -23.58
C LEU A 14 -8.86 -30.79 -22.20
N ALA A 15 -8.36 -31.44 -21.14
CA ALA A 15 -8.53 -30.97 -19.77
C ALA A 15 -7.79 -29.65 -19.52
N ALA A 16 -6.58 -29.51 -20.06
CA ALA A 16 -5.81 -28.28 -20.00
C ALA A 16 -6.52 -27.14 -20.75
N ALA A 17 -7.03 -27.40 -21.96
CA ALA A 17 -7.80 -26.42 -22.73
C ALA A 17 -9.10 -26.01 -22.02
N ALA A 18 -9.83 -26.96 -21.44
CA ALA A 18 -11.04 -26.68 -20.67
C ALA A 18 -10.76 -25.86 -19.41
N LEU A 19 -9.67 -26.16 -18.69
CA LEU A 19 -9.24 -25.40 -17.52
C LEU A 19 -8.83 -23.97 -17.91
N LEU A 20 -8.10 -23.82 -19.03
CA LEU A 20 -7.66 -22.53 -19.52
C LEU A 20 -8.85 -21.67 -19.95
N LEU A 21 -9.82 -22.24 -20.65
CA LEU A 21 -11.09 -21.58 -20.99
C LEU A 21 -11.89 -21.19 -19.74
N PHE A 22 -11.97 -22.07 -18.75
CA PHE A 22 -12.64 -21.78 -17.47
C PHE A 22 -11.99 -20.59 -16.75
N LEU A 23 -10.66 -20.56 -16.67
CA LEU A 23 -9.92 -19.50 -16.00
C LEU A 23 -10.04 -18.15 -16.72
N VAL A 24 -9.92 -18.14 -18.05
CA VAL A 24 -10.09 -16.92 -18.86
C VAL A 24 -11.50 -16.35 -18.70
N ASN A 25 -12.52 -17.21 -18.71
CA ASN A 25 -13.90 -16.76 -18.56
C ASN A 25 -14.22 -16.30 -17.13
N ARG A 26 -13.57 -16.88 -16.11
CA ARG A 26 -13.77 -16.52 -14.70
C ARG A 26 -13.05 -15.22 -14.30
N PHE A 27 -11.96 -14.89 -15.00
CA PHE A 27 -11.10 -13.74 -14.73
C PHE A 27 -10.84 -12.92 -16.01
N PRO A 28 -11.86 -12.24 -16.56
CA PRO A 28 -11.75 -11.55 -17.85
C PRO A 28 -10.69 -10.44 -17.84
N GLY A 29 -10.42 -9.81 -16.69
CA GLY A 29 -9.39 -8.77 -16.56
C GLY A 29 -7.94 -9.27 -16.44
N ALA A 30 -7.71 -10.59 -16.49
CA ALA A 30 -6.37 -11.16 -16.40
C ALA A 30 -5.49 -10.86 -17.64
N LEU A 31 -6.09 -10.38 -18.73
CA LEU A 31 -5.40 -10.05 -19.98
C LEU A 31 -5.37 -8.54 -20.29
N ASP A 32 -5.90 -7.69 -19.40
CA ASP A 32 -6.09 -6.26 -19.68
C ASP A 32 -4.80 -5.43 -19.65
N SER A 33 -3.70 -5.99 -19.13
CA SER A 33 -2.40 -5.31 -19.06
C SER A 33 -1.25 -6.24 -19.43
N GLU A 34 -0.19 -5.72 -20.06
CA GLU A 34 1.00 -6.51 -20.44
C GLU A 34 1.59 -7.29 -19.26
N ASN A 35 1.59 -6.68 -18.06
CA ASN A 35 2.07 -7.35 -16.84
C ASN A 35 1.16 -8.51 -16.41
N ALA A 36 -0.16 -8.39 -16.59
CA ALA A 36 -1.10 -9.47 -16.31
C ALA A 36 -1.00 -10.59 -17.36
N GLN A 37 -0.80 -10.23 -18.63
CA GLN A 37 -0.56 -11.17 -19.73
C GLN A 37 0.74 -11.97 -19.52
N MET A 38 1.85 -11.32 -19.17
CA MET A 38 3.11 -12.01 -18.87
C MET A 38 2.97 -12.99 -17.69
N ARG A 39 2.29 -12.60 -16.61
CA ARG A 39 2.02 -13.47 -15.46
C ARG A 39 1.14 -14.67 -15.83
N PHE A 40 0.14 -14.45 -16.70
CA PHE A 40 -0.70 -15.53 -17.22
C PHE A 40 0.11 -16.53 -18.05
N VAL A 41 0.97 -16.04 -18.94
CA VAL A 41 1.88 -16.89 -19.75
C VAL A 41 2.81 -17.72 -18.87
N TYR A 42 3.43 -17.12 -17.84
CA TYR A 42 4.27 -17.87 -16.89
C TYR A 42 3.49 -18.94 -16.12
N GLY A 43 2.26 -18.64 -15.71
CA GLY A 43 1.40 -19.62 -15.03
C GLY A 43 1.02 -20.80 -15.90
N VAL A 44 0.69 -20.55 -17.18
CA VAL A 44 0.35 -21.59 -18.16
C VAL A 44 1.58 -22.46 -18.48
N LEU A 45 2.76 -21.85 -18.67
CA LEU A 45 3.99 -22.60 -18.91
C LEU A 45 4.39 -23.48 -17.72
N LEU A 46 4.19 -22.99 -16.49
CA LEU A 46 4.49 -23.75 -15.28
C LEU A 46 3.51 -24.92 -15.09
N LEU A 47 2.22 -24.71 -15.36
CA LEU A 47 1.22 -25.79 -15.37
C LEU A 47 1.51 -26.83 -16.45
N ALA A 48 1.94 -26.41 -17.64
CA ALA A 48 2.35 -27.30 -18.70
C ALA A 48 3.58 -28.12 -18.29
N LEU A 49 4.61 -27.49 -17.73
CA LEU A 49 5.83 -28.16 -17.25
C LEU A 49 5.51 -29.22 -16.18
N VAL A 50 4.72 -28.86 -15.16
CA VAL A 50 4.31 -29.76 -14.08
C VAL A 50 3.43 -30.89 -14.62
N GLY A 51 2.48 -30.57 -15.50
CA GLY A 51 1.60 -31.56 -16.15
C GLY A 51 2.39 -32.58 -16.96
N THR A 52 3.43 -32.14 -17.68
CA THR A 52 4.28 -33.04 -18.49
C THR A 52 5.09 -33.99 -17.62
N GLY A 53 5.60 -33.53 -16.47
CA GLY A 53 6.34 -34.36 -15.51
C GLY A 53 5.46 -35.44 -14.84
N VAL A 54 4.20 -35.10 -14.53
CA VAL A 54 3.24 -36.06 -13.95
C VAL A 54 2.85 -37.14 -14.98
N VAL A 55 2.62 -36.76 -16.23
CA VAL A 55 2.25 -37.71 -17.30
C VAL A 55 3.39 -38.68 -17.65
N MET A 56 4.65 -38.23 -17.60
CA MET A 56 5.79 -39.10 -17.87
C MET A 56 6.14 -40.04 -16.70
N GLY A 57 5.80 -39.68 -15.45
CA GLY A 57 6.02 -40.52 -14.27
C GLY A 57 5.03 -41.70 -14.09
N TRP A 58 4.00 -41.78 -14.92
CA TRP A 58 2.87 -42.72 -14.77
C TRP A 58 3.14 -44.17 -15.20
N ARG A 59 4.36 -44.52 -15.60
CA ARG A 59 4.61 -45.85 -16.18
C ARG A 59 5.06 -46.96 -15.24
N GLU A 60 5.60 -46.69 -14.04
CA GLU A 60 6.18 -47.81 -13.26
C GLU A 60 5.77 -47.95 -11.78
N ARG A 61 5.28 -46.93 -11.08
CA ARG A 61 4.85 -47.10 -9.66
C ARG A 61 3.71 -46.14 -9.29
N ALA A 62 2.46 -46.60 -9.40
CA ALA A 62 1.27 -45.83 -9.06
C ALA A 62 1.30 -45.21 -7.64
N GLY A 63 1.91 -45.90 -6.67
CA GLY A 63 2.09 -45.39 -5.30
C GLY A 63 3.10 -44.24 -5.17
N VAL A 64 4.09 -44.16 -6.08
CA VAL A 64 5.07 -43.05 -6.10
C VAL A 64 4.48 -41.84 -6.81
N ALA A 65 3.72 -42.06 -7.89
CA ALA A 65 3.02 -41.01 -8.61
C ALA A 65 2.00 -40.27 -7.74
N LEU A 66 1.25 -40.99 -6.88
CA LEU A 66 0.31 -40.37 -5.94
C LEU A 66 1.02 -39.49 -4.90
N LYS A 67 2.14 -39.96 -4.35
CA LYS A 67 2.95 -39.17 -3.40
C LYS A 67 3.52 -37.91 -4.05
N GLN A 68 3.96 -38.00 -5.30
CA GLN A 68 4.47 -36.85 -6.05
C GLN A 68 3.37 -35.85 -6.39
N ALA A 69 2.18 -36.32 -6.78
CA ALA A 69 1.03 -35.45 -7.01
C ALA A 69 0.62 -34.69 -5.75
N LEU A 70 0.57 -35.38 -4.60
CA LEU A 70 0.28 -34.74 -3.31
C LEU A 70 1.36 -33.72 -2.91
N ALA A 71 2.64 -34.01 -3.16
CA ALA A 71 3.73 -33.07 -2.90
C ALA A 71 3.61 -31.81 -3.76
N TRP A 72 3.28 -31.95 -5.06
CA TRP A 72 3.09 -30.81 -5.95
C TRP A 72 1.85 -29.98 -5.60
N ILE A 73 0.75 -30.62 -5.17
CA ILE A 73 -0.44 -29.92 -4.66
C ILE A 73 -0.09 -29.15 -3.38
N ALA A 74 0.68 -29.75 -2.47
CA ALA A 74 1.13 -29.08 -1.25
C ALA A 74 2.04 -27.89 -1.55
N ILE A 75 3.01 -28.03 -2.47
CA ILE A 75 3.87 -26.93 -2.92
C ILE A 75 3.03 -25.83 -3.58
N GLY A 76 2.09 -26.18 -4.46
CA GLY A 76 1.17 -25.24 -5.09
C GLY A 76 0.33 -24.50 -4.05
N LEU A 77 -0.19 -25.19 -3.03
CA LEU A 77 -0.94 -24.60 -1.94
C LEU A 77 -0.07 -23.62 -1.12
N VAL A 78 1.16 -24.01 -0.78
CA VAL A 78 2.12 -23.13 -0.07
C VAL A 78 2.46 -21.90 -0.90
N LEU A 79 2.64 -22.04 -2.22
CA LEU A 79 2.91 -20.92 -3.11
C LEU A 79 1.68 -20.00 -3.27
N VAL A 80 0.47 -20.55 -3.36
CA VAL A 80 -0.79 -19.79 -3.39
C VAL A 80 -0.99 -19.03 -2.09
N ILE A 81 -0.76 -19.68 -0.95
CA ILE A 81 -0.81 -19.06 0.38
C ILE A 81 0.25 -17.95 0.46
N GLY A 82 1.52 -18.26 0.16
CA GLY A 82 2.61 -17.29 0.18
C GLY A 82 2.36 -16.10 -0.75
N TYR A 83 1.79 -16.34 -1.93
CA TYR A 83 1.38 -15.28 -2.86
C TYR A 83 0.16 -14.50 -2.35
N SER A 84 -0.81 -15.14 -1.70
CA SER A 84 -1.97 -14.47 -1.08
C SER A 84 -1.55 -13.53 0.05
N TYR A 85 -0.44 -13.84 0.73
CA TYR A 85 0.13 -13.01 1.80
C TYR A 85 1.30 -12.14 1.34
N ARG A 86 1.56 -12.03 0.02
CA ARG A 86 2.69 -11.26 -0.55
C ARG A 86 2.72 -9.81 -0.07
N ASP A 87 1.56 -9.20 0.12
CA ASP A 87 1.45 -7.80 0.53
C ASP A 87 1.87 -7.64 2.00
N VAL A 88 1.51 -8.60 2.85
CA VAL A 88 1.93 -8.67 4.27
C VAL A 88 3.45 -8.85 4.39
N PHE A 89 4.06 -9.70 3.56
CA PHE A 89 5.52 -9.89 3.55
C PHE A 89 6.27 -8.67 3.02
N SER A 90 5.69 -7.94 2.05
CA SER A 90 6.27 -6.68 1.57
C SER A 90 6.26 -5.60 2.65
N ASP A 91 5.22 -5.56 3.47
CA ASP A 91 5.12 -4.61 4.58
C ASP A 91 6.11 -4.93 5.71
N ILE A 92 6.36 -6.21 6.02
CA ILE A 92 7.39 -6.61 7.00
C ILE A 92 8.79 -6.22 6.53
N GLY A 93 9.12 -6.47 5.26
CA GLY A 93 10.43 -6.09 4.69
C GLY A 93 10.66 -4.58 4.71
N ASN A 94 9.61 -3.79 4.46
CA ASN A 94 9.65 -2.34 4.54
C ASN A 94 9.79 -1.85 5.99
N ARG A 95 9.10 -2.48 6.95
CA ARG A 95 9.20 -2.15 8.39
C ARG A 95 10.60 -2.43 8.96
N VAL A 96 11.17 -3.61 8.68
CA VAL A 96 12.53 -3.98 9.12
C VAL A 96 13.59 -3.07 8.48
N ARG A 97 13.44 -2.70 7.20
CA ARG A 97 14.33 -1.72 6.55
C ARG A 97 14.17 -0.31 7.13
N SER A 98 12.95 0.09 7.47
CA SER A 98 12.65 1.40 8.08
C SER A 98 13.20 1.52 9.50
N GLU A 99 13.37 0.41 10.21
CA GLU A 99 13.90 0.35 11.57
C GLU A 99 15.44 0.25 11.60
N LEU A 100 16.04 -0.31 10.55
CA LEU A 100 17.51 -0.41 10.41
C LEU A 100 18.13 0.77 9.65
N VAL A 101 17.36 1.50 8.85
CA VAL A 101 17.82 2.69 8.09
C VAL A 101 16.74 3.78 8.16
N PRO A 102 16.74 4.65 9.18
CA PRO A 102 15.69 5.66 9.44
C PRO A 102 15.59 6.80 8.40
N SER A 103 16.23 6.70 7.24
CA SER A 103 16.39 7.84 6.33
C SER A 103 16.37 7.48 4.84
N ALA A 104 15.86 6.31 4.45
CA ALA A 104 15.60 6.05 3.03
C ALA A 104 14.21 6.60 2.68
N PRO A 105 14.09 7.70 1.91
CA PRO A 105 12.81 8.08 1.34
C PRO A 105 12.39 6.91 0.45
N VAL A 106 11.22 6.33 0.71
CA VAL A 106 10.56 5.53 -0.33
C VAL A 106 10.44 6.47 -1.51
N THR A 107 11.23 6.26 -2.55
CA THR A 107 11.23 7.03 -3.80
C THR A 107 9.84 6.90 -4.42
N GLY A 108 8.93 7.74 -3.96
CA GLY A 108 7.67 8.03 -4.63
C GLY A 108 8.00 8.84 -5.89
N GLU A 109 7.16 8.68 -6.90
CA GLU A 109 7.18 9.58 -8.06
C GLU A 109 7.24 11.04 -7.58
N PRO A 110 8.02 11.91 -8.24
CA PRO A 110 8.03 13.34 -7.94
C PRO A 110 6.60 13.89 -7.82
N GLY A 111 6.31 14.67 -6.77
CA GLY A 111 4.97 15.21 -6.55
C GLY A 111 3.94 14.20 -6.05
N THR A 112 4.31 12.97 -5.70
CA THR A 112 3.40 11.97 -5.13
C THR A 112 3.81 11.56 -3.72
N ALA A 113 2.83 11.38 -2.84
CA ALA A 113 3.03 10.77 -1.52
C ALA A 113 2.02 9.64 -1.27
N PHE A 114 2.50 8.56 -0.64
CA PHE A 114 1.69 7.41 -0.27
C PHE A 114 1.66 7.30 1.25
N LEU A 115 0.48 7.41 1.83
CA LEU A 115 0.26 7.33 3.27
C LEU A 115 -0.47 6.03 3.59
N SER A 116 -0.10 5.39 4.69
CA SER A 116 -0.74 4.16 5.15
C SER A 116 -1.70 4.47 6.29
N ARG A 117 -2.82 3.73 6.33
CA ARG A 117 -3.75 3.76 7.45
C ARG A 117 -3.13 3.06 8.66
N ASP A 118 -3.35 3.61 9.85
CA ASP A 118 -2.98 2.95 11.10
C ASP A 118 -4.08 1.99 11.60
N MET A 119 -3.81 1.33 12.73
CA MET A 119 -4.78 0.41 13.35
C MET A 119 -6.04 1.10 13.90
N THR A 120 -5.99 2.42 14.10
CA THR A 120 -7.14 3.21 14.58
C THR A 120 -8.03 3.68 13.43
N GLY A 121 -7.59 3.48 12.19
CA GLY A 121 -8.32 3.82 10.99
C GLY A 121 -7.95 5.17 10.39
N HIS A 122 -6.97 5.88 10.96
CA HIS A 122 -6.55 7.21 10.50
C HIS A 122 -5.31 7.12 9.60
N PHE A 123 -5.20 8.03 8.63
CA PHE A 123 -3.99 8.17 7.82
C PHE A 123 -3.03 9.13 8.51
N HIS A 124 -1.74 8.78 8.49
CA HIS A 124 -0.68 9.64 9.04
C HIS A 124 0.31 10.04 7.96
N ALA A 125 0.78 11.28 8.04
CA ALA A 125 1.81 11.84 7.19
C ALA A 125 3.03 12.17 8.05
N ASP A 126 4.15 11.50 7.79
CA ASP A 126 5.45 11.94 8.29
C ASP A 126 5.97 13.06 7.38
N ALA A 127 6.03 14.27 7.94
CA ALA A 127 6.38 15.48 7.20
C ALA A 127 7.68 16.09 7.72
N LEU A 128 8.39 16.81 6.86
CA LEU A 128 9.43 17.76 7.26
C LEU A 128 8.83 19.16 7.20
N VAL A 129 8.71 19.81 8.36
CA VAL A 129 8.20 21.17 8.53
C VAL A 129 9.36 22.05 8.95
N ASN A 130 9.73 23.03 8.11
CA ASN A 130 10.88 23.90 8.34
C ASN A 130 12.16 23.11 8.74
N GLY A 131 12.37 21.94 8.12
CA GLY A 131 13.51 21.05 8.40
C GLY A 131 13.36 20.11 9.61
N THR A 132 12.25 20.18 10.35
CA THR A 132 11.97 19.34 11.52
C THR A 132 10.91 18.29 11.21
N HIS A 133 11.14 17.04 11.62
CA HIS A 133 10.15 15.97 11.44
C HIS A 133 8.92 16.18 12.33
N VAL A 134 7.73 16.17 11.74
CA VAL A 134 6.45 16.25 12.44
C VAL A 134 5.53 15.19 11.86
N ARG A 135 4.85 14.42 12.73
CA ARG A 135 3.85 13.44 12.33
C ARG A 135 2.47 14.09 12.41
N PHE A 136 1.78 14.12 11.28
CA PHE A 136 0.42 14.64 11.18
C PHE A 136 -0.59 13.52 11.02
N MET A 137 -1.76 13.68 11.60
CA MET A 137 -2.96 12.95 11.19
C MET A 137 -3.62 13.68 10.03
N VAL A 138 -3.99 12.97 8.96
CA VAL A 138 -4.70 13.58 7.84
C VAL A 138 -6.14 13.85 8.24
N ASP A 139 -6.58 15.10 8.13
CA ASP A 139 -7.92 15.52 8.50
C ASP A 139 -8.50 16.45 7.43
N THR A 140 -9.40 15.93 6.60
CA THR A 140 -10.11 16.71 5.58
C THR A 140 -11.17 17.65 6.16
N GLY A 141 -11.51 17.51 7.45
CA GLY A 141 -12.41 18.41 8.17
C GLY A 141 -11.72 19.64 8.74
N ALA A 142 -10.39 19.63 8.86
CA ALA A 142 -9.61 20.79 9.29
C ALA A 142 -9.42 21.79 8.14
N SER A 143 -9.76 23.05 8.37
CA SER A 143 -9.60 24.13 7.38
C SER A 143 -8.14 24.39 7.00
N ASP A 144 -7.25 24.20 7.97
CA ASP A 144 -5.84 24.54 7.89
C ASP A 144 -4.99 23.48 8.61
N VAL A 145 -3.68 23.51 8.38
CA VAL A 145 -2.73 22.68 9.12
C VAL A 145 -2.74 23.12 10.58
N ALA A 146 -3.19 22.24 11.48
CA ALA A 146 -3.24 22.54 12.91
C ALA A 146 -2.05 21.90 13.63
N LEU A 147 -1.25 22.69 14.32
CA LEU A 147 -0.11 22.24 15.10
C LEU A 147 -0.50 22.08 16.57
N SER A 148 -0.06 20.96 17.15
CA SER A 148 -0.01 20.83 18.60
C SER A 148 0.99 21.84 19.18
N ALA A 149 0.79 22.27 20.42
CA ALA A 149 1.73 23.16 21.11
C ALA A 149 3.15 22.55 21.18
N ALA A 150 3.24 21.23 21.36
CA ALA A 150 4.50 20.50 21.42
C ALA A 150 5.23 20.50 20.07
N ASP A 151 4.52 20.27 18.97
CA ASP A 151 5.13 20.29 17.63
C ASP A 151 5.50 21.72 17.22
N ALA A 152 4.67 22.71 17.54
CA ALA A 152 4.98 24.12 17.30
C ALA A 152 6.30 24.54 18.00
N GLN A 153 6.51 24.13 19.26
CA GLN A 153 7.78 24.36 19.94
C GLN A 153 8.94 23.61 19.28
N ARG A 154 8.75 22.34 18.90
CA ARG A 154 9.79 21.54 18.22
C ARG A 154 10.28 22.18 16.93
N ILE A 155 9.37 22.79 16.16
CA ILE A 155 9.72 23.47 14.90
C ILE A 155 10.21 24.92 15.12
N GLY A 156 10.40 25.34 16.38
CA GLY A 156 11.01 26.62 16.75
C GLY A 156 10.04 27.79 16.91
N ILE A 157 8.72 27.55 16.98
CA ILE A 157 7.74 28.61 17.23
C ILE A 157 7.72 28.95 18.73
N ASP A 158 7.95 30.22 19.05
CA ASP A 158 7.86 30.75 20.40
C ASP A 158 6.39 30.98 20.79
N LEU A 159 5.83 30.03 21.54
CA LEU A 159 4.42 30.07 21.97
C LEU A 159 4.08 31.31 22.81
N SER A 160 5.06 31.89 23.52
CA SER A 160 4.82 33.05 24.39
C SER A 160 4.50 34.34 23.61
N LYS A 161 4.88 34.37 22.33
CA LYS A 161 4.64 35.49 21.42
C LYS A 161 3.37 35.35 20.59
N LEU A 162 2.71 34.19 20.66
CA LEU A 162 1.52 33.90 19.86
C LEU A 162 0.28 34.58 20.45
N ARG A 163 -0.60 35.03 19.56
CA ARG A 163 -1.92 35.59 19.93
C ARG A 163 -3.00 34.58 19.58
N TYR A 164 -3.56 33.95 20.61
CA TYR A 164 -4.61 32.95 20.49
C TYR A 164 -5.98 33.61 20.33
N THR A 165 -6.29 34.08 19.14
CA THR A 165 -7.52 34.85 18.86
C THR A 165 -8.50 34.14 17.94
N ILE A 166 -8.11 33.01 17.32
CA ILE A 166 -8.95 32.28 16.37
C ILE A 166 -9.76 31.23 17.12
N PRO A 167 -11.10 31.32 17.14
CA PRO A 167 -11.92 30.30 17.77
C PRO A 167 -12.12 29.10 16.83
N TYR A 168 -11.86 27.89 17.33
CA TYR A 168 -12.23 26.63 16.69
C TYR A 168 -13.28 25.90 17.50
N SER A 169 -14.30 25.37 16.82
CA SER A 169 -15.32 24.55 17.43
C SER A 169 -14.88 23.09 17.43
N THR A 170 -14.83 22.47 18.61
CA THR A 170 -14.47 21.06 18.78
C THR A 170 -15.58 20.32 19.53
N ALA A 171 -15.50 18.99 19.58
CA ALA A 171 -16.42 18.17 20.36
C ALA A 171 -16.42 18.51 21.87
N ASN A 172 -15.30 19.04 22.39
CA ASN A 172 -15.14 19.41 23.80
C ASN A 172 -15.44 20.90 24.06
N GLY A 173 -16.00 21.62 23.07
CA GLY A 173 -16.28 23.04 23.14
C GLY A 173 -15.36 23.89 22.27
N THR A 174 -15.37 25.20 22.49
CA THR A 174 -14.54 26.14 21.73
C THR A 174 -13.12 26.18 22.30
N ILE A 175 -12.14 25.97 21.43
CA ILE A 175 -10.72 26.21 21.74
C ILE A 175 -10.22 27.42 20.94
N TYR A 176 -9.12 28.02 21.39
CA TYR A 176 -8.48 29.11 20.67
C TYR A 176 -7.17 28.65 20.03
N ALA A 177 -6.84 29.25 18.90
CA ALA A 177 -5.60 29.02 18.18
C ALA A 177 -4.97 30.34 17.73
N ALA A 178 -3.68 30.28 17.44
CA ALA A 178 -2.90 31.38 16.88
C ALA A 178 -2.52 31.07 15.43
N ALA A 179 -2.78 31.98 14.50
CA ALA A 179 -2.34 31.83 13.12
C ALA A 179 -0.81 31.91 13.01
N VAL A 180 -0.25 31.04 12.19
CA VAL A 180 1.17 31.01 11.82
C VAL A 180 1.29 30.62 10.35
N THR A 181 2.43 30.91 9.73
CA THR A 181 2.73 30.45 8.38
C THR A 181 3.96 29.56 8.45
N LEU A 182 3.87 28.39 7.81
CA LEU A 182 4.98 27.45 7.69
C LEU A 182 5.72 27.73 6.39
N ASP A 183 7.02 28.02 6.47
CA ASP A 183 7.86 28.35 5.31
C ASP A 183 7.91 27.20 4.32
N GLU A 184 8.01 25.97 4.83
CA GLU A 184 8.08 24.76 4.02
C GLU A 184 7.46 23.56 4.74
N VAL A 185 6.58 22.84 4.04
CA VAL A 185 6.02 21.55 4.46
C VAL A 185 6.29 20.52 3.36
N LYS A 186 7.05 19.48 3.69
CA LYS A 186 7.36 18.38 2.79
C LYS A 186 6.71 17.09 3.26
N VAL A 187 5.97 16.43 2.37
CA VAL A 187 5.34 15.13 2.62
C VAL A 187 5.68 14.21 1.46
N GLY A 188 6.50 13.18 1.70
CA GLY A 188 7.01 12.32 0.62
C GLY A 188 7.70 13.14 -0.49
N GLY A 189 7.24 12.98 -1.74
CA GLY A 189 7.73 13.73 -2.90
C GLY A 189 7.12 15.12 -3.11
N ILE A 190 6.24 15.59 -2.20
CA ILE A 190 5.52 16.86 -2.31
C ILE A 190 6.19 17.90 -1.41
N THR A 191 6.42 19.10 -1.94
CA THR A 191 6.94 20.25 -1.19
C THR A 191 6.04 21.46 -1.41
N LEU A 192 5.40 21.95 -0.36
CA LEU A 192 4.66 23.21 -0.37
C LEU A 192 5.40 24.27 0.45
N ARG A 193 5.33 25.51 -0.01
CA ARG A 193 5.85 26.69 0.69
C ARG A 193 4.73 27.63 1.10
N ASN A 194 4.97 28.41 2.14
CA ASN A 194 4.03 29.38 2.70
C ASN A 194 2.66 28.72 2.96
N VAL A 195 2.66 27.70 3.81
CA VAL A 195 1.46 26.95 4.16
C VAL A 195 0.82 27.59 5.38
N ASP A 196 -0.43 28.04 5.23
CA ASP A 196 -1.22 28.58 6.35
C ASP A 196 -1.46 27.48 7.38
N ALA A 197 -1.21 27.82 8.65
CA ALA A 197 -1.37 26.91 9.75
C ALA A 197 -1.85 27.65 11.01
N SER A 198 -2.21 26.89 12.02
CA SER A 198 -2.56 27.41 13.32
C SER A 198 -1.91 26.59 14.42
N VAL A 199 -1.60 27.23 15.55
CA VAL A 199 -1.13 26.56 16.76
C VAL A 199 -2.26 26.56 17.78
N SER A 200 -2.68 25.38 18.20
CA SER A 200 -3.74 25.26 19.21
C SER A 200 -3.24 25.69 20.60
N GLN A 201 -4.08 26.40 21.37
CA GLN A 201 -3.80 26.72 22.78
C GLN A 201 -3.92 25.49 23.69
N GLY A 202 -4.62 24.44 23.26
CA GLY A 202 -4.84 23.22 24.02
C GLY A 202 -5.90 22.31 23.39
N GLY A 203 -6.00 21.08 23.89
CA GLY A 203 -6.99 20.10 23.41
C GLY A 203 -6.65 19.43 22.08
N LEU A 204 -5.45 19.66 21.55
CA LEU A 204 -4.94 18.98 20.36
C LEU A 204 -3.70 18.17 20.71
N ASP A 205 -3.87 16.84 20.83
CA ASP A 205 -2.78 15.92 21.21
C ASP A 205 -1.78 15.65 20.07
N ARG A 206 -2.23 15.80 18.82
CA ARG A 206 -1.44 15.52 17.60
C ARG A 206 -1.75 16.55 16.54
N SER A 207 -0.72 16.93 15.77
CA SER A 207 -0.90 17.86 14.66
C SER A 207 -1.76 17.27 13.54
N LEU A 208 -2.54 18.10 12.86
CA LEU A 208 -3.46 17.75 11.78
C LEU A 208 -3.01 18.33 10.45
N LEU A 209 -3.02 17.52 9.39
CA LEU A 209 -2.78 17.97 8.03
C LEU A 209 -4.12 18.31 7.38
N GLY A 210 -4.47 19.60 7.39
CA GLY A 210 -5.75 20.12 6.92
C GLY A 210 -5.74 20.65 5.48
N MET A 211 -6.83 21.33 5.13
CA MET A 211 -7.14 21.76 3.77
C MET A 211 -6.22 22.86 3.22
N SER A 212 -5.54 23.64 4.07
CA SER A 212 -4.52 24.59 3.60
C SER A 212 -3.31 23.90 2.94
N PHE A 213 -3.07 22.62 3.26
CA PHE A 213 -2.14 21.76 2.54
C PHE A 213 -2.86 20.89 1.51
N LEU A 214 -3.87 20.12 1.94
CA LEU A 214 -4.54 19.11 1.11
C LEU A 214 -5.27 19.72 -0.09
N GLY A 215 -5.86 20.90 0.07
CA GLY A 215 -6.58 21.62 -0.97
C GLY A 215 -5.68 22.23 -2.06
N ARG A 216 -4.36 22.25 -1.84
CA ARG A 216 -3.37 22.69 -2.84
C ARG A 216 -2.88 21.55 -3.74
N LEU A 217 -3.32 20.32 -3.48
CA LEU A 217 -2.95 19.15 -4.23
C LEU A 217 -3.89 18.96 -5.42
N ALA A 218 -3.37 18.44 -6.53
CA ALA A 218 -4.18 18.03 -7.68
C ALA A 218 -5.14 16.88 -7.33
N SER A 219 -4.73 15.95 -6.46
CA SER A 219 -5.63 14.89 -5.97
C SER A 219 -5.30 14.35 -4.58
N VAL A 220 -6.35 13.92 -3.88
CA VAL A 220 -6.33 13.23 -2.59
C VAL A 220 -7.25 12.01 -2.73
N GLU A 221 -6.68 10.81 -2.91
CA GLU A 221 -7.44 9.61 -3.24
C GLU A 221 -7.23 8.48 -2.24
N VAL A 222 -8.31 7.96 -1.68
CA VAL A 222 -8.28 6.78 -0.80
C VAL A 222 -8.42 5.51 -1.64
N ARG A 223 -7.40 4.65 -1.62
CA ARG A 223 -7.36 3.34 -2.28
C ARG A 223 -7.16 2.23 -1.24
N GLY A 224 -8.26 1.74 -0.66
CA GLY A 224 -8.24 0.74 0.41
C GLY A 224 -7.51 1.25 1.65
N GLU A 225 -6.39 0.63 1.99
CA GLU A 225 -5.54 0.97 3.15
C GLU A 225 -4.48 2.05 2.85
N ARG A 226 -4.48 2.62 1.63
CA ARG A 226 -3.55 3.67 1.21
C ARG A 226 -4.29 4.96 0.88
N LEU A 227 -3.69 6.08 1.25
CA LEU A 227 -4.05 7.40 0.80
C LEU A 227 -2.97 7.91 -0.16
N VAL A 228 -3.37 8.30 -1.36
CA VAL A 228 -2.49 8.77 -2.43
C VAL A 228 -2.69 10.28 -2.57
N LEU A 229 -1.60 11.02 -2.42
CA LEU A 229 -1.55 12.48 -2.58
C LEU A 229 -0.77 12.81 -3.85
N ARG A 230 -1.28 13.71 -4.70
CA ARG A 230 -0.57 14.19 -5.90
C ARG A 230 -0.62 15.71 -5.98
N TYR A 231 0.55 16.35 -6.13
CA TYR A 231 0.70 17.79 -6.32
C TYR A 231 0.48 18.19 -7.77
#